data_AF-A0A933KCQ5-F1
#
_entry.id   AF-A0A933KCQ5-F1
#
_cell.length_a   1.000
_cell.length_b   1.000
_cell.length_c   1.000
_cell.angle_alpha   90.00
_cell.angle_beta   90.00
_cell.angle_gamma   90.00
#
_symmetry.space_group_name_H-M   'P 1'
#
loop_
_entity.id
_entity.type
_entity.pdbx_description
1 polymer ?
#
loop_
_entity_poly.entity_id
_entity_poly.type
_entity_poly.pdbx_seq_one_letter_code
_entity_poly.pdbx_strand_id
1 'polypeptide(L)'
;MRFVVTGEWTRNRLLTTIIWLFLVYTAFLWVTNALLFFAKMSLSYQSVVQYYLGDEQTFRQPRTYQGLLEVAHFHMFAIGMLLMTLSHLLLFVPLDATLRSWLVGLAFFGALTSEVAGWLVRFAHPVFAYLKIGAFLTLEASLAALVLGSAWALLTRAPSAYGAESHCSGADTTTVSPEGDAEGCVGGKMSEAKAPPSRTIPPGSAAERATRTSAGV
;
A
#
# COMPACT_ATOMS: atom_id res chain seq x y z
N MET A 1 -0.43 16.50 -12.01
CA MET A 1 -1.11 15.50 -11.15
C MET A 1 -2.10 14.59 -11.91
N ARG A 2 -2.02 14.44 -13.26
CA ARG A 2 -2.98 13.61 -14.01
C ARG A 2 -2.74 12.10 -13.93
N PHE A 3 -1.49 11.69 -13.69
CA PHE A 3 -1.09 10.27 -13.70
C PHE A 3 -1.53 9.50 -12.45
N VAL A 4 -1.92 10.21 -11.38
CA VAL A 4 -2.42 9.61 -10.14
C VAL A 4 -3.91 9.23 -10.26
N VAL A 5 -4.64 9.91 -11.16
CA VAL A 5 -6.10 9.77 -11.32
C VAL A 5 -6.49 8.76 -12.40
N THR A 6 -5.65 8.55 -13.42
CA THR A 6 -5.99 7.73 -14.61
C THR A 6 -5.54 6.26 -14.55
N GLY A 7 -4.97 5.78 -13.44
CA GLY A 7 -4.53 4.38 -13.32
C GLY A 7 -3.34 4.00 -14.22
N GLU A 8 -2.63 4.97 -14.82
CA GLU A 8 -1.53 4.74 -15.76
C GLU A 8 -0.20 4.30 -15.11
N TRP A 9 -0.21 3.96 -13.82
CA TRP A 9 1.00 3.60 -13.08
C TRP A 9 1.70 2.35 -13.64
N THR A 10 0.95 1.27 -13.92
CA THR A 10 1.52 0.03 -14.49
C THR A 10 2.17 0.26 -15.85
N ARG A 11 1.76 1.32 -16.55
CA ARG A 11 2.29 1.70 -17.87
C ARG A 11 3.57 2.52 -17.77
N ASN A 12 3.81 3.22 -16.66
CA ASN A 12 5.01 4.02 -16.44
C ASN A 12 6.12 3.21 -15.74
N ARG A 13 7.06 2.70 -16.55
CA ARG A 13 8.18 1.87 -16.09
C ARG A 13 9.01 2.55 -14.97
N LEU A 14 9.17 3.87 -15.01
CA LEU A 14 9.97 4.58 -14.01
C LEU A 14 9.31 4.55 -12.63
N LEU A 15 8.01 4.81 -12.55
CA LEU A 15 7.28 4.80 -11.29
C LEU A 15 7.20 3.38 -10.70
N THR A 16 7.01 2.35 -11.53
CA THR A 16 7.08 0.94 -11.13
C THR A 16 8.47 0.58 -10.57
N THR A 17 9.56 1.02 -11.21
CA THR A 17 10.93 0.78 -10.73
C THR A 17 11.17 1.43 -9.37
N ILE A 18 10.74 2.68 -9.17
CA ILE A 18 10.90 3.38 -7.89
C ILE A 18 10.18 2.64 -6.75
N ILE A 19 8.96 2.15 -6.99
CA ILE A 19 8.21 1.43 -5.97
C ILE A 19 8.84 0.07 -5.68
N TRP A 20 9.35 -0.63 -6.70
CA TRP A 20 10.13 -1.86 -6.48
C TRP A 20 11.37 -1.60 -5.62
N LEU A 21 12.14 -0.56 -5.92
CA LEU A 21 13.30 -0.17 -5.11
C LEU A 21 12.87 0.10 -3.66
N PHE A 22 11.83 0.91 -3.46
CA PHE A 22 11.29 1.18 -2.12
C PHE A 22 10.89 -0.09 -1.36
N LEU A 23 10.21 -1.04 -2.03
CA LEU A 23 9.82 -2.31 -1.42
C LEU A 23 11.03 -3.19 -1.08
N VAL A 24 12.06 -3.21 -1.92
CA VAL A 24 13.31 -3.94 -1.63
C VAL A 24 14.03 -3.35 -0.41
N TYR A 25 14.16 -2.02 -0.34
CA TYR A 25 14.74 -1.35 0.84
C TYR A 25 13.91 -1.60 2.10
N THR A 26 12.58 -1.59 1.98
CA THR A 26 11.68 -1.88 3.09
C THR A 26 11.76 -3.33 3.54
N ALA A 27 11.87 -4.28 2.61
CA ALA A 27 12.06 -5.69 2.93
C ALA A 27 13.41 -5.91 3.63
N PHE A 28 14.48 -5.22 3.20
CA PHE A 28 15.76 -5.27 3.89
C PHE A 28 15.69 -4.69 5.30
N LEU A 29 14.99 -3.56 5.48
CA LEU A 29 14.72 -2.99 6.81
C LEU A 29 13.95 -3.99 7.68
N TRP A 30 12.91 -4.62 7.15
CA TRP A 30 12.11 -5.64 7.86
C TRP A 30 12.96 -6.83 8.30
N VAL A 31 13.74 -7.42 7.37
CA VAL A 31 14.65 -8.53 7.67
C VAL A 31 15.68 -8.12 8.74
N THR A 32 16.36 -7.00 8.55
CA THR A 32 17.37 -6.54 9.51
C THR A 32 16.77 -6.21 10.88
N ASN A 33 15.55 -5.68 10.94
CA ASN A 33 14.84 -5.47 12.20
C ASN A 33 14.58 -6.79 12.93
N ALA A 34 14.08 -7.81 12.22
CA ALA A 34 13.87 -9.15 12.78
C ALA A 34 15.18 -9.78 13.27
N LEU A 35 16.26 -9.74 12.48
CA LEU A 35 17.57 -10.27 12.90
C LEU A 35 18.13 -9.51 14.11
N LEU A 36 18.01 -8.18 14.14
CA LEU A 36 18.46 -7.36 15.28
C LEU A 36 17.65 -7.64 16.54
N PHE A 37 16.35 -7.92 16.40
CA PHE A 37 15.53 -8.38 17.51
C PHE A 37 16.10 -9.69 18.06
N PHE A 38 16.19 -10.75 17.25
CA PHE A 38 16.70 -12.06 17.70
C PHE A 38 18.15 -12.03 18.22
N ALA A 39 18.99 -11.14 17.71
CA ALA A 39 20.35 -10.96 18.19
C ALA A 39 20.41 -10.29 19.57
N LYS A 40 19.43 -9.45 19.92
CA LYS A 40 19.39 -8.69 21.18
C LYS A 40 18.46 -9.30 22.22
N MET A 41 17.36 -9.89 21.77
CA MET A 41 16.22 -10.38 22.54
C MET A 41 15.65 -11.62 21.87
N SER A 42 15.31 -12.65 22.64
CA SER A 42 14.54 -13.79 22.12
C SER A 42 13.05 -13.60 22.38
N LEU A 43 12.23 -14.52 21.87
CA LEU A 43 10.78 -14.56 22.16
C LEU A 43 10.48 -15.03 23.60
N SER A 44 11.48 -15.10 24.49
CA SER A 44 11.29 -15.46 25.88
C SER A 44 11.07 -14.23 26.75
N TYR A 45 10.16 -14.36 27.71
CA TYR A 45 9.89 -13.34 28.73
C TYR A 45 11.17 -12.87 29.43
N GLN A 46 12.00 -13.83 29.88
CA GLN A 46 13.22 -13.53 30.62
C GLN A 46 14.23 -12.72 29.80
N SER A 47 14.35 -12.99 28.49
CA SER A 47 15.27 -12.27 27.61
C SER A 47 14.88 -10.80 27.48
N VAL A 48 13.58 -10.49 27.35
CA VAL A 48 13.08 -9.12 27.29
C VAL A 48 13.32 -8.40 28.62
N VAL A 49 13.01 -9.04 29.75
CA VAL A 49 13.22 -8.44 31.07
C VAL A 49 14.70 -8.13 31.32
N GLN A 50 15.59 -9.08 31.06
CA GLN A 50 17.05 -8.88 31.19
C GLN A 50 17.58 -7.80 30.24
N TYR A 51 17.00 -7.66 29.05
CA TYR A 51 17.41 -6.61 28.11
C TYR A 51 17.08 -5.20 28.61
N TYR A 52 15.94 -5.01 29.28
CA TYR A 52 15.49 -3.69 29.76
C TYR A 52 15.98 -3.37 31.18
N LEU A 53 15.91 -4.34 32.10
CA LEU A 53 16.31 -4.17 33.51
C LEU A 53 17.80 -4.44 33.75
N GLY A 54 18.52 -4.95 32.75
CA GLY A 54 19.91 -5.36 32.90
C GLY A 54 20.02 -6.79 33.44
N ASP A 55 21.25 -7.28 33.42
CA ASP A 55 21.61 -8.61 33.93
C ASP A 55 23.05 -8.59 34.42
N GLU A 56 23.24 -8.95 35.69
CA GLU A 56 24.55 -8.95 36.34
C GLU A 56 25.44 -10.08 35.79
N GLN A 57 24.84 -11.21 35.37
CA GLN A 57 25.59 -12.36 34.86
C GLN A 57 26.25 -12.07 33.51
N THR A 58 25.63 -11.20 32.70
CA THR A 58 26.18 -10.75 31.42
C THR A 58 26.77 -9.33 31.48
N PHE A 59 26.92 -8.77 32.69
CA PHE A 59 27.41 -7.41 32.93
C PHE A 59 26.65 -6.33 32.11
N ARG A 60 25.36 -6.55 31.88
CA ARG A 60 24.50 -5.63 31.12
C ARG A 60 23.85 -4.63 32.05
N GLN A 61 24.14 -3.36 31.80
CA GLN A 61 23.49 -2.26 32.50
C GLN A 61 22.01 -2.13 32.07
N PRO A 62 21.11 -1.75 33.00
CA PRO A 62 19.74 -1.39 32.65
C PRO A 62 19.70 -0.25 31.64
N ARG A 63 18.65 -0.23 30.82
CA ARG A 63 18.44 0.87 29.86
C ARG A 63 18.24 2.19 30.62
N THR A 64 18.99 3.21 30.20
CA THR A 64 18.88 4.57 30.72
C THR A 64 17.67 5.28 30.11
N TYR A 65 17.11 6.23 30.86
CA TYR A 65 16.00 7.07 30.38
C TYR A 65 16.37 7.80 29.08
N GLN A 66 17.55 8.41 29.04
CA GLN A 66 18.04 9.12 27.85
C GLN A 66 18.15 8.19 26.63
N GLY A 67 18.72 6.99 26.80
CA GLY A 67 18.85 6.04 25.70
C GLY A 67 17.49 5.55 25.18
N LEU A 68 16.51 5.35 26.05
CA LEU A 68 15.14 5.03 25.65
C LEU A 68 14.47 6.19 24.90
N LEU A 69 14.71 7.43 25.34
CA LEU A 69 14.15 8.64 24.70
C LEU A 69 14.74 8.89 23.32
N GLU A 70 16.06 8.74 23.17
CA GLU A 70 16.74 8.88 21.87
C GLU A 70 16.20 7.86 20.88
N VAL A 71 16.11 6.58 21.29
CA VAL A 71 15.55 5.52 20.43
C VAL A 71 14.09 5.81 20.09
N ALA A 72 13.25 6.12 21.07
CA ALA A 72 11.84 6.40 20.82
C ALA A 72 11.63 7.58 19.87
N HIS A 73 12.42 8.65 20.01
CA HIS A 73 12.31 9.84 19.16
C HIS A 73 12.58 9.50 17.68
N PHE A 74 13.74 8.90 17.39
CA PHE A 74 14.10 8.55 16.02
C PHE A 74 13.22 7.45 15.46
N HIS A 75 12.91 6.45 16.29
CA HIS A 75 12.16 5.29 15.84
C HIS A 75 10.70 5.63 15.55
N MET A 76 10.04 6.43 16.39
CA MET A 76 8.66 6.88 16.12
C MET A 76 8.56 7.70 14.84
N PHE A 77 9.53 8.57 14.57
CA PHE A 77 9.56 9.35 13.34
C PHE A 77 9.76 8.44 12.11
N ALA A 78 10.77 7.56 12.15
CA ALA A 78 11.09 6.67 11.04
C ALA A 78 9.96 5.67 10.74
N ILE A 79 9.41 5.01 11.78
CA ILE A 79 8.32 4.04 11.60
C ILE A 79 7.03 4.75 11.17
N GLY A 80 6.77 5.96 11.66
CA GLY A 80 5.63 6.77 11.24
C GLY A 80 5.67 7.08 9.75
N MET A 81 6.82 7.53 9.24
CA MET A 81 7.03 7.79 7.81
C MET A 81 6.94 6.52 6.95
N LEU A 82 7.51 5.42 7.42
CA LEU A 82 7.44 4.13 6.72
C LEU A 82 5.99 3.64 6.60
N LEU A 83 5.25 3.63 7.71
CA LEU A 83 3.86 3.21 7.74
C LEU A 83 2.95 4.12 6.92
N MET A 84 3.17 5.44 6.96
CA MET A 84 2.45 6.38 6.08
C MET A 84 2.66 6.05 4.61
N THR A 85 3.92 5.76 4.21
CA THR A 85 4.28 5.47 2.83
C THR A 85 3.68 4.13 2.36
N LEU A 86 3.81 3.08 3.17
CA LEU A 86 3.22 1.76 2.87
C LEU A 86 1.69 1.82 2.83
N SER A 87 1.05 2.54 3.76
CA SER A 87 -0.41 2.71 3.77
C SER A 87 -0.89 3.45 2.53
N HIS A 88 -0.13 4.45 2.06
CA HIS A 88 -0.40 5.12 0.79
C HIS A 88 -0.32 4.17 -0.40
N LEU A 89 0.70 3.31 -0.46
CA LEU A 89 0.81 2.30 -1.53
C LEU A 89 -0.35 1.32 -1.49
N LEU A 90 -0.82 0.95 -0.29
CA LEU A 90 -1.94 0.04 -0.11
C LEU A 90 -3.27 0.56 -0.68
N LEU A 91 -3.45 1.89 -0.79
CA LEU A 91 -4.65 2.47 -1.41
C LEU A 91 -4.80 2.09 -2.89
N PHE A 92 -3.68 1.82 -3.57
CA PHE A 92 -3.67 1.43 -4.98
C PHE A 92 -3.78 -0.07 -5.20
N VAL A 93 -3.68 -0.86 -4.13
CA VAL A 93 -3.82 -2.31 -4.19
C VAL A 93 -5.31 -2.68 -4.20
N PRO A 94 -5.77 -3.56 -5.09
CA PRO A 94 -7.17 -4.03 -5.12
C PRO A 94 -7.41 -5.07 -4.01
N LEU A 95 -7.32 -4.62 -2.76
CA LEU A 95 -7.72 -5.37 -1.58
C LEU A 95 -9.11 -4.89 -1.13
N ASP A 96 -9.79 -5.72 -0.35
CA ASP A 96 -11.01 -5.32 0.33
C ASP A 96 -10.78 -4.06 1.18
N ALA A 97 -11.72 -3.12 1.18
CA ALA A 97 -11.59 -1.88 1.95
C ALA A 97 -11.44 -2.14 3.46
N THR A 98 -12.16 -3.13 3.99
CA THR A 98 -12.12 -3.55 5.39
C THR A 98 -10.75 -4.10 5.75
N LEU A 99 -10.21 -5.00 4.93
CA LEU A 99 -8.89 -5.59 5.15
C LEU A 99 -7.78 -4.53 5.11
N ARG A 100 -7.88 -3.56 4.17
CA ARG A 100 -6.94 -2.43 4.09
C ARG A 100 -6.93 -1.62 5.38
N SER A 101 -8.11 -1.20 5.86
CA SER A 101 -8.22 -0.42 7.10
C SER A 101 -7.72 -1.19 8.31
N TRP A 102 -8.01 -2.49 8.42
CA TRP A 102 -7.51 -3.33 9.51
C TRP A 102 -5.98 -3.48 9.49
N LEU A 103 -5.39 -3.74 8.32
CA LEU A 103 -3.92 -3.87 8.18
C LEU A 103 -3.20 -2.58 8.58
N VAL A 104 -3.70 -1.43 8.12
CA VAL A 104 -3.15 -0.12 8.48
C VAL A 104 -3.31 0.12 9.98
N GLY A 105 -4.51 -0.08 10.52
CA GLY A 105 -4.78 0.09 11.95
C GLY A 105 -3.88 -0.77 12.84
N LEU A 106 -3.72 -2.06 12.50
CA LEU A 106 -2.84 -2.97 13.22
C LEU A 106 -1.37 -2.57 13.14
N ALA A 107 -0.90 -2.08 11.98
CA ALA A 107 0.48 -1.66 11.82
C ALA A 107 0.81 -0.43 12.70
N PHE A 108 -0.05 0.59 12.69
CA PHE A 108 0.11 1.78 13.54
C PHE A 108 -0.02 1.44 15.03
N PHE A 109 -1.00 0.62 15.40
CA PHE A 109 -1.18 0.19 16.78
C PHE A 109 0.01 -0.66 17.28
N GLY A 110 0.49 -1.59 16.47
CA GLY A 110 1.67 -2.41 16.77
C GLY A 110 2.93 -1.57 16.94
N ALA A 111 3.16 -0.59 16.06
CA ALA A 111 4.30 0.32 16.15
C ALA A 111 4.29 1.14 17.46
N LEU A 112 3.14 1.76 17.77
CA LEU A 112 3.02 2.57 18.98
C LEU A 112 3.17 1.71 20.24
N THR A 113 2.50 0.56 20.27
CA THR A 113 2.54 -0.36 21.42
C THR A 113 3.94 -0.95 21.60
N SER A 114 4.68 -1.21 20.51
CA SER A 114 6.08 -1.67 20.57
C SER A 114 6.93 -0.68 21.36
N GLU A 115 6.86 0.61 21.04
CA GLU A 115 7.68 1.62 21.71
C GLU A 115 7.25 1.79 23.16
N VAL A 116 5.95 1.94 23.41
CA VAL A 116 5.39 2.09 24.75
C VAL A 116 5.73 0.89 25.64
N ALA A 117 5.68 -0.33 25.11
CA ALA A 117 5.99 -1.53 25.89
C ALA A 117 7.44 -1.52 26.42
N GLY A 118 8.41 -0.97 25.68
CA GLY A 118 9.79 -0.84 26.17
C GLY A 118 9.89 0.08 27.39
N TRP A 119 9.13 1.16 27.41
CA TRP A 119 9.02 2.06 28.57
C TRP A 119 8.32 1.39 29.76
N LEU A 120 7.21 0.69 29.50
CA LEU A 120 6.43 0.00 30.52
C LEU A 120 7.23 -1.12 31.20
N VAL A 121 8.01 -1.90 30.45
CA VAL A 121 8.88 -2.95 31.03
C VAL A 121 9.91 -2.33 31.97
N ARG A 122 10.46 -1.15 31.61
CA ARG A 122 11.51 -0.49 32.39
C ARG A 122 11.00 0.24 33.63
N PHE A 123 9.85 0.91 33.53
CA PHE A 123 9.38 1.86 34.55
C PHE A 123 8.08 1.45 35.26
N ALA A 124 7.27 0.55 34.67
CA ALA A 124 6.01 0.12 35.27
C ALA A 124 6.11 -1.28 35.89
N HIS A 125 6.27 -2.33 35.07
CA HIS A 125 6.32 -3.71 35.55
C HIS A 125 6.91 -4.68 34.51
N PRO A 126 7.71 -5.68 34.91
CA PRO A 126 8.31 -6.63 33.96
C PRO A 126 7.28 -7.50 33.21
N VAL A 127 6.05 -7.66 33.73
CA VAL A 127 4.94 -8.37 33.05
C VAL A 127 4.62 -7.79 31.68
N PHE A 128 4.87 -6.51 31.44
CA PHE A 128 4.68 -5.89 30.13
C PHE A 128 5.67 -6.41 29.06
N ALA A 129 6.58 -7.32 29.40
CA ALA A 129 7.41 -8.01 28.42
C ALA A 129 6.56 -8.83 27.42
N TYR A 130 5.44 -9.42 27.85
CA TYR A 130 4.50 -10.08 26.94
C TYR A 130 3.87 -9.10 25.96
N LEU A 131 3.56 -7.89 26.41
CA LEU A 131 3.05 -6.81 25.55
C LEU A 131 4.08 -6.42 24.49
N LYS A 132 5.38 -6.36 24.86
CA LYS A 132 6.45 -6.06 23.91
C LYS A 132 6.57 -7.14 22.83
N ILE A 133 6.52 -8.42 23.21
CA ILE A 133 6.58 -9.54 22.26
C ILE A 133 5.36 -9.52 21.33
N GLY A 134 4.16 -9.36 21.89
CA GLY A 134 2.92 -9.29 21.11
C GLY A 134 2.95 -8.12 20.12
N ALA A 135 3.32 -6.92 20.57
CA ALA A 135 3.41 -5.74 19.72
C ALA A 135 4.45 -5.89 18.61
N PHE A 136 5.61 -6.48 18.92
CA PHE A 136 6.63 -6.78 17.91
C PHE A 136 6.09 -7.75 16.84
N LEU A 137 5.45 -8.85 17.22
CA LEU A 137 4.88 -9.80 16.28
C LEU A 137 3.76 -9.19 15.44
N THR A 138 2.90 -8.37 16.03
CA THR A 138 1.84 -7.65 15.31
C THR A 138 2.44 -6.66 14.30
N LEU A 139 3.47 -5.91 14.69
CA LEU A 139 4.16 -4.97 13.80
C LEU A 139 4.86 -5.70 12.65
N GLU A 140 5.63 -6.74 12.95
CA GLU A 140 6.36 -7.53 11.95
C GLU A 140 5.41 -8.21 10.96
N ALA A 141 4.33 -8.82 11.45
CA ALA A 141 3.33 -9.47 10.60
C ALA A 141 2.58 -8.47 9.71
N SER A 142 2.19 -7.32 10.26
CA SER A 142 1.50 -6.28 9.49
C SER A 142 2.42 -5.63 8.44
N LEU A 143 3.68 -5.32 8.78
CA LEU A 143 4.67 -4.85 7.80
C LEU A 143 4.89 -5.88 6.69
N ALA A 144 5.08 -7.15 7.05
CA ALA A 144 5.25 -8.21 6.06
C ALA A 144 4.04 -8.30 5.13
N ALA A 145 2.82 -8.24 5.67
CA ALA A 145 1.59 -8.25 4.88
C ALA A 145 1.49 -7.03 3.94
N LEU A 146 1.87 -5.83 4.40
CA LEU A 146 1.88 -4.61 3.58
C LEU A 146 2.90 -4.71 2.44
N VAL A 147 4.11 -5.17 2.72
CA VAL A 147 5.19 -5.32 1.73
C VAL A 147 4.83 -6.39 0.71
N LEU A 148 4.42 -7.58 1.17
CA LEU A 148 4.06 -8.70 0.28
C LEU A 148 2.80 -8.40 -0.52
N GLY A 149 1.78 -7.79 0.10
CA GLY A 149 0.56 -7.38 -0.60
C GLY A 149 0.84 -6.36 -1.70
N SER A 150 1.70 -5.37 -1.41
CA SER A 150 2.10 -4.36 -2.39
C SER A 150 2.95 -4.96 -3.52
N ALA A 151 3.89 -5.84 -3.20
CA ALA A 151 4.71 -6.53 -4.20
C ALA A 151 3.86 -7.46 -5.09
N TRP A 152 2.91 -8.19 -4.50
CA TRP A 152 1.99 -9.06 -5.24
C TRP A 152 1.11 -8.26 -6.21
N ALA A 153 0.61 -7.11 -5.79
CA ALA A 153 -0.19 -6.22 -6.64
C ALA A 153 0.60 -5.73 -7.87
N LEU A 154 1.88 -5.43 -7.66
CA LEU A 154 2.82 -5.04 -8.71
C LEU A 154 3.07 -6.16 -9.72
N LEU A 155 3.24 -7.39 -9.24
CA LEU A 155 3.48 -8.57 -10.08
C LEU A 155 2.26 -8.93 -10.90
N THR A 156 1.06 -8.83 -10.33
CA THR A 156 -0.19 -9.16 -11.00
C THR A 156 -0.72 -8.05 -11.91
N ARG A 157 -0.05 -6.87 -11.95
CA ARG A 157 -0.50 -5.67 -12.68
C ARG A 157 -1.97 -5.35 -12.42
N ALA A 158 -2.40 -5.54 -11.18
CA ALA A 158 -3.81 -5.56 -10.88
C ALA A 158 -4.46 -4.19 -11.18
N PRO A 159 -5.68 -4.15 -11.74
CA PRO A 159 -6.39 -2.89 -12.02
C PRO A 159 -6.59 -2.10 -10.73
N SER A 160 -6.33 -0.78 -10.76
CA SER A 160 -6.51 0.08 -9.59
C SER A 160 -7.98 0.16 -9.18
N ALA A 161 -8.28 0.00 -7.89
CA ALA A 161 -9.64 0.09 -7.35
C ALA A 161 -10.35 1.42 -7.68
N TYR A 162 -9.61 2.53 -7.76
CA TYR A 162 -10.15 3.85 -8.15
C TYR A 162 -10.74 3.92 -9.57
N GLY A 163 -10.32 3.03 -10.48
CA GLY A 163 -10.85 2.97 -11.84
C GLY A 163 -12.22 2.32 -11.95
N ALA A 164 -12.57 1.45 -10.99
CA ALA A 164 -13.84 0.72 -11.02
C ALA A 164 -15.02 1.56 -10.51
N GLU A 165 -14.79 2.44 -9.52
CA GLU A 165 -15.86 3.26 -8.92
C GLU A 165 -16.25 4.47 -9.80
N SER A 166 -15.31 5.03 -10.57
CA SER A 166 -15.57 6.20 -11.42
C SER A 166 -16.45 5.89 -12.64
N HIS A 167 -16.52 4.61 -13.07
CA HIS A 167 -17.31 4.23 -14.24
C HIS A 167 -18.81 4.10 -13.95
N CYS A 168 -19.20 4.00 -12.66
CA CYS A 168 -20.61 3.95 -12.23
C CYS A 168 -21.13 5.31 -11.73
N SER A 169 -20.26 6.30 -11.54
CA SER A 169 -20.62 7.65 -11.07
C SER A 169 -20.60 8.70 -12.19
N GLY A 170 -20.78 8.27 -13.44
CA GLY A 170 -20.85 9.16 -14.62
C GLY A 170 -22.23 9.25 -15.27
N ALA A 171 -23.23 8.54 -14.74
CA ALA A 171 -24.59 8.55 -15.25
C ALA A 171 -25.51 9.35 -14.34
N ASP A 172 -25.20 10.62 -14.08
CA ASP A 172 -26.26 11.63 -13.95
C ASP A 172 -25.69 13.06 -13.91
N THR A 173 -26.53 14.01 -14.30
CA THR A 173 -26.35 15.48 -14.27
C THR A 173 -25.86 16.15 -15.56
N THR A 174 -26.57 15.96 -16.67
CA THR A 174 -26.96 17.06 -17.60
C THR A 174 -27.89 16.55 -18.70
N THR A 175 -29.17 16.34 -18.38
CA THR A 175 -30.29 16.70 -19.28
C THR A 175 -31.60 16.52 -18.52
N VAL A 176 -32.25 17.64 -18.19
CA VAL A 176 -33.69 17.64 -17.91
C VAL A 176 -34.40 17.45 -19.26
N SER A 177 -34.97 16.27 -19.48
CA SER A 177 -36.15 16.07 -20.31
C SER A 177 -36.92 14.84 -19.83
N PRO A 178 -38.26 14.87 -19.80
CA PRO A 178 -39.04 13.85 -19.13
C PRO A 178 -39.54 12.83 -20.14
N GLU A 179 -39.02 11.60 -20.13
CA GLU A 179 -39.76 10.41 -20.58
C GLU A 179 -38.91 9.15 -20.40
N GLY A 180 -39.49 8.14 -19.76
CA GLY A 180 -39.22 6.73 -20.05
C GLY A 180 -38.03 6.07 -19.36
N ASP A 181 -38.38 5.10 -18.52
CA ASP A 181 -37.67 3.82 -18.35
C ASP A 181 -36.43 3.79 -17.43
N ALA A 182 -36.72 3.56 -16.15
CA ALA A 182 -35.78 3.08 -15.15
C ALA A 182 -35.55 1.56 -15.31
N GLU A 183 -34.52 1.17 -16.06
CA GLU A 183 -33.92 -0.17 -15.96
C GLU A 183 -32.39 -0.08 -16.02
N GLY A 184 -31.71 -0.77 -15.10
CA GLY A 184 -30.33 -1.22 -15.36
C GLY A 184 -29.25 -0.86 -14.35
N CYS A 185 -29.43 -1.19 -13.08
CA CYS A 185 -28.29 -1.52 -12.21
C CYS A 185 -28.61 -2.77 -11.40
N VAL A 186 -28.66 -3.91 -12.09
CA VAL A 186 -28.67 -5.23 -11.45
C VAL A 186 -27.52 -6.04 -12.04
N GLY A 187 -26.58 -6.41 -11.17
CA GLY A 187 -25.48 -7.26 -11.53
C GLY A 187 -25.94 -8.67 -11.91
N GLY A 188 -25.15 -9.29 -12.79
CA GLY A 188 -25.02 -10.74 -12.84
C GLY A 188 -25.65 -11.43 -14.05
N LYS A 189 -24.76 -12.20 -14.72
CA LYS A 189 -24.97 -13.39 -15.57
C LYS A 189 -25.01 -13.20 -17.09
N MET A 190 -23.99 -13.82 -17.70
CA MET A 190 -23.97 -14.56 -18.98
C MET A 190 -25.26 -14.50 -19.82
N SER A 191 -25.15 -13.96 -21.04
CA SER A 191 -25.68 -14.64 -22.23
C SER A 191 -25.13 -14.05 -23.54
N GLU A 192 -25.03 -14.94 -24.51
CA GLU A 192 -24.66 -14.85 -25.92
C GLU A 192 -25.09 -13.64 -26.76
N ALA A 193 -24.27 -13.42 -27.81
CA ALA A 193 -24.61 -12.99 -29.16
C ALA A 193 -24.93 -11.50 -29.45
N LYS A 194 -24.15 -10.89 -30.36
CA LYS A 194 -24.47 -10.75 -31.80
C LYS A 194 -23.70 -9.58 -32.41
N ALA A 195 -22.95 -9.84 -33.50
CA ALA A 195 -22.14 -8.84 -34.21
C ALA A 195 -23.01 -7.81 -34.98
N PRO A 196 -22.56 -6.54 -35.12
CA PRO A 196 -23.26 -5.54 -35.91
C PRO A 196 -22.93 -5.64 -37.42
N PRO A 197 -23.86 -5.26 -38.32
CA PRO A 197 -23.71 -5.42 -39.76
C PRO A 197 -22.82 -4.34 -40.40
N SER A 198 -22.05 -4.78 -41.39
CA SER A 198 -21.17 -4.01 -42.27
C SER A 198 -21.94 -3.00 -43.14
N ARG A 199 -21.56 -1.71 -43.09
CA ARG A 199 -21.95 -0.73 -44.10
C ARG A 199 -21.06 -0.86 -45.34
N THR A 200 -21.70 -1.26 -46.44
CA THR A 200 -21.18 -1.22 -47.81
C THR A 200 -21.06 0.22 -48.33
N ILE A 201 -19.88 0.59 -48.83
CA ILE A 201 -19.60 1.84 -49.55
C ILE A 201 -19.64 1.53 -51.06
N PRO A 202 -20.43 2.24 -51.89
CA PRO A 202 -20.43 2.06 -53.34
C PRO A 202 -19.22 2.74 -54.01
N PRO A 203 -18.70 2.21 -55.14
CA PRO A 203 -17.56 2.75 -55.84
C PRO A 203 -17.98 3.73 -56.95
N GLY A 204 -17.22 4.81 -57.13
CA GLY A 204 -17.19 5.55 -58.40
C GLY A 204 -17.14 7.07 -58.25
N SER A 205 -15.96 7.66 -58.41
CA SER A 205 -15.61 8.36 -59.65
C SER A 205 -14.14 8.76 -59.61
N ALA A 206 -13.33 8.07 -60.40
CA ALA A 206 -12.05 8.58 -60.86
C ALA A 206 -12.29 9.80 -61.76
N ALA A 207 -11.24 10.62 -61.88
CA ALA A 207 -11.09 11.75 -62.80
C ALA A 207 -11.67 13.09 -62.34
N GLU A 208 -10.86 13.88 -61.62
CA GLU A 208 -10.57 15.22 -62.14
C GLU A 208 -9.27 15.83 -61.57
N ARG A 209 -8.42 16.25 -62.50
CA ARG A 209 -7.49 17.39 -62.38
C ARG A 209 -6.27 17.27 -61.46
N ALA A 210 -5.29 16.51 -61.95
CA ALA A 210 -3.92 17.00 -61.98
C ALA A 210 -3.85 18.26 -62.88
N THR A 211 -3.48 19.41 -62.34
CA THR A 211 -2.75 20.53 -63.00
C THR A 211 -2.82 21.78 -62.11
N ARG A 212 -1.77 22.05 -61.33
CA ARG A 212 -1.18 23.40 -61.24
C ARG A 212 0.18 23.37 -60.53
N THR A 213 1.17 23.36 -61.41
CA THR A 213 2.57 23.75 -61.24
C THR A 213 2.69 25.21 -60.74
N SER A 214 3.72 25.46 -59.93
CA SER A 214 4.53 26.69 -59.79
C SER A 214 3.86 28.08 -59.74
N ALA A 215 4.17 28.87 -58.71
CA ALA A 215 4.93 30.15 -58.77
C ALA A 215 4.60 31.09 -57.59
N GLY A 216 5.66 31.69 -56.99
CA GLY A 216 5.65 32.94 -56.19
C GLY A 216 4.96 32.86 -54.82
N VAL A 217 5.52 33.34 -53.71
CA VAL A 217 6.39 34.50 -53.42
C VAL A 217 7.24 34.19 -52.20
#